data_AF-F0H5C8-F1
#
_entry.id   AF-F0H5C8-F1
#
_cell.length_a   1.000
_cell.length_b   1.000
_cell.length_c   1.000
_cell.angle_alpha   90.00
_cell.angle_beta   90.00
_cell.angle_gamma   90.00
#
_symmetry.space_group_name_H-M   'P 1'
#
loop_
_entity.id
_entity.type
_entity.pdbx_description
1 polymer ?
#
loop_
_entity_poly.entity_id
_entity_poly.type
_entity_poly.pdbx_seq_one_letter_code
_entity_poly.pdbx_strand_id
1 'polypeptide(L)' 'MGYRFDFMDVLKKYLVNQYGHWAEYYAPDRTSLRAYLYGSVNQIVEIPKH' A
#
# COMPACT_ATOMS: atom_id res chain seq x y z
N MET A 1 -8.18 -9.55 -29.71
CA MET A 1 -8.32 -9.96 -28.30
C MET A 1 -7.78 -8.85 -27.41
N GLY A 2 -8.61 -8.26 -26.54
CA GLY A 2 -8.15 -7.32 -25.51
C GLY A 2 -8.12 -8.02 -24.16
N TYR A 3 -6.97 -8.00 -23.48
CA TYR A 3 -6.86 -8.49 -22.10
C TYR A 3 -7.26 -7.38 -21.14
N ARG A 4 -8.17 -7.67 -20.21
CA ARG A 4 -8.54 -6.78 -19.11
C ARG A 4 -8.04 -7.41 -17.83
N PHE A 5 -6.99 -6.84 -17.26
CA PHE A 5 -6.46 -7.25 -15.95
C PHE A 5 -7.07 -6.35 -14.89
N ASP A 6 -7.65 -6.97 -13.87
CA ASP A 6 -8.17 -6.28 -12.71
C ASP A 6 -7.16 -6.43 -11.56
N PHE A 7 -6.67 -5.30 -11.03
CA PHE A 7 -5.68 -5.28 -9.96
C PHE A 7 -6.33 -5.35 -8.56
N MET A 8 -7.66 -5.45 -8.45
CA MET A 8 -8.33 -5.45 -7.15
C MET A 8 -7.98 -6.67 -6.29
N ASP A 9 -7.57 -7.78 -6.89
CA ASP A 9 -7.12 -8.98 -6.16
C ASP A 9 -5.72 -8.81 -5.57
N VAL A 10 -4.84 -8.09 -6.28
CA VAL A 10 -3.44 -7.91 -5.88
C VAL A 10 -3.29 -6.76 -4.88
N LEU A 11 -4.16 -5.75 -4.94
CA LEU A 11 -4.05 -4.57 -4.09
C LEU A 11 -4.41 -4.89 -2.64
N LYS A 12 -3.40 -4.79 -1.78
CA LYS A 12 -3.53 -4.88 -0.33
C LYS A 12 -3.67 -3.49 0.28
N LYS A 13 -4.35 -3.43 1.41
CA LYS A 13 -4.52 -2.20 2.17
C LYS A 13 -3.40 -2.08 3.19
N TYR A 14 -2.72 -0.93 3.21
CA TYR A 14 -1.65 -0.62 4.13
C TYR A 14 -1.97 0.67 4.89
N LEU A 15 -1.65 0.67 6.18
CA LEU A 15 -1.68 1.84 7.03
C LEU A 15 -0.25 2.29 7.30
N VAL A 16 0.04 3.53 6.94
CA VAL A 16 1.38 4.11 6.98
C VAL A 16 1.41 5.21 8.03
N ASN A 17 2.40 5.15 8.92
CA ASN A 17 2.70 6.24 9.85
C ASN A 17 3.90 7.03 9.32
N GLN A 18 3.66 8.27 8.94
CA GLN A 18 4.67 9.20 8.49
C GLN A 18 4.66 10.43 9.40
N TYR A 19 5.78 10.71 10.07
CA TYR A 19 5.93 11.84 11.00
C TYR A 19 4.83 11.94 12.08
N GLY A 20 4.25 10.81 12.52
CA GLY A 20 3.16 10.79 13.50
C GLY A 20 1.75 10.91 12.89
N HIS A 21 1.66 11.07 11.57
CA HIS A 21 0.40 11.07 10.83
C HIS A 21 0.14 9.70 10.22
N TRP A 22 -1.08 9.20 10.41
CA TRP A 22 -1.54 7.95 9.84
C TRP A 22 -2.29 8.19 8.52
N ALA A 23 -1.90 7.45 7.49
CA ALA A 23 -2.52 7.51 6.17
C ALA A 23 -2.71 6.10 5.59
N GLU A 24 -3.81 5.92 4.88
CA GLU A 24 -4.20 4.64 4.26
C GLU A 24 -3.78 4.63 2.79
N TYR A 25 -3.12 3.55 2.37
CA TYR A 25 -2.64 3.35 1.02
C TYR A 25 -3.01 1.96 0.49
N TYR A 26 -3.22 1.87 -0.82
CA TYR A 26 -3.38 0.61 -1.52
C TYR A 26 -2.14 0.34 -2.34
N ALA A 27 -1.52 -0.82 -2.13
CA ALA A 27 -0.34 -1.23 -2.87
C ALA A 27 -0.34 -2.76 -3.05
N PRO A 28 0.30 -3.26 -4.12
CA PRO A 28 0.46 -4.70 -4.33
C PRO A 28 1.35 -5.34 -3.25
N ASP A 29 2.33 -4.59 -2.76
CA ASP A 29 3.31 -5.06 -1.79
C ASP A 29 3.92 -3.89 -1.00
N ARG A 30 4.50 -4.20 0.16
CA ARG A 30 5.15 -3.22 1.05
C ARG A 30 6.33 -2.51 0.39
N THR A 31 7.03 -3.15 -0.55
CA THR A 31 8.20 -2.58 -1.22
C THR A 31 7.79 -1.50 -2.21
N SER A 32 6.79 -1.79 -3.05
CA SER A 32 6.16 -0.84 -3.96
C SER A 32 5.60 0.37 -3.21
N LEU A 33 4.95 0.13 -2.07
CA LEU A 33 4.48 1.22 -1.20
C LEU A 33 5.62 2.07 -0.66
N ARG A 34 6.71 1.43 -0.20
CA ARG A 34 7.88 2.15 0.32
C ARG A 34 8.64 2.91 -0.75
N ALA A 35 8.63 2.45 -2.00
CA ALA A 35 9.18 3.18 -3.13
C ALA A 35 8.31 4.40 -3.51
N TYR A 36 6.99 4.28 -3.37
CA TYR A 36 6.06 5.38 -3.58
C TYR A 36 6.14 6.45 -2.48
N LEU A 37 6.26 6.02 -1.23
CA LEU A 37 6.39 6.92 -0.08
C LEU A 37 7.79 7.55 -0.05
N TYR A 38 7.85 8.83 -0.41
CA TYR A 38 9.07 9.62 -0.27
C TYR A 38 9.29 10.03 1.19
N GLY A 39 10.50 9.79 1.71
CA GLY A 39 10.93 10.24 3.03
C GLY A 39 10.98 9.14 4.09
N SER A 40 11.05 9.55 5.36
CA SER A 40 11.17 8.60 6.48
C SER A 40 9.78 8.12 6.89
N VAL A 41 9.53 6.83 6.66
CA VAL A 41 8.32 6.15 7.09
C VAL A 41 8.60 5.46 8.42
N ASN A 42 7.82 5.79 9.45
CA ASN A 42 8.04 5.27 10.79
C ASN A 42 7.51 3.84 10.92
N GLN A 43 6.29 3.61 10.43
CA GLN A 43 5.65 2.29 10.41
C GLN A 43 4.80 2.08 9.17
N ILE A 44 4.72 0.82 8.75
CA ILE A 44 3.80 0.35 7.69
C ILE A 44 3.14 -0.93 8.22
N VAL A 45 1.82 -0.95 8.28
CA VAL A 45 1.00 -2.05 8.78
C VAL A 45 0.12 -2.54 7.63
N GLU A 46 0.13 -3.84 7.34
CA GLU A 46 -0.80 -4.44 6.37
C GLU A 46 -2.13 -4.71 7.07
N ILE A 47 -3.24 -4.24 6.49
CA ILE A 47 -4.59 -4.49 6.99
C ILE A 47 -5.15 -5.69 6.21
N PRO A 48 -5.33 -6.86 6.85
CA PRO A 48 -5.98 -7.99 6.19
C PRO A 48 -7.45 -7.66 5.89
N LYS A 49 -7.88 -7.97 4.67
CA LYS A 49 -9.31 -7.95 4.28
C LYS A 49 -9.96 -9.18 4.94
N HIS A 50 -10.90 -8.97 5.84
CA HIS A 50 -11.70 -10.03 6.47
C HIS A 50 -12.73 -10.58 5.48
#